data_AF-A0A6B3IBX8-F1
#
_entry.id   AF-A0A6B3IBX8-F1
#
_cell.length_a   1.000
_cell.length_b   1.000
_cell.length_c   1.000
_cell.angle_alpha   90.00
_cell.angle_beta   90.00
_cell.angle_gamma   90.00
#
_symmetry.space_group_name_H-M   'P 1'
#
loop_
_entity.id
_entity.type
_entity.pdbx_description
1 polymer ?
#
loop_
_entity_poly.entity_id
_entity_poly.type
_entity_poly.pdbx_seq_one_letter_code
_entity_poly.pdbx_strand_id
1 'polypeptide(L)'
;MTDTPACPHHTSATGEEAPELFTWEFATDPYPAYAWLREHSPVHRTALPSGVEAWLVTRYGDAKQALADARLSKNPANHAGSAAAKGKTGIPGERKA
;
A
#
# COMPACT_ATOMS: atom_id res chain seq x y z
N MET A 1 -10.59 34.72 0.48
CA MET A 1 -11.45 33.52 0.39
C MET A 1 -10.67 32.52 -0.42
N THR A 2 -10.31 31.41 0.22
CA THR A 2 -9.34 30.41 -0.21
C THR A 2 -9.64 29.83 -1.59
N ASP A 3 -8.68 30.00 -2.49
CA ASP A 3 -8.48 29.18 -3.67
C ASP A 3 -8.22 27.74 -3.20
N THR A 4 -9.16 26.84 -3.49
CA THR A 4 -8.99 25.40 -3.30
C THR A 4 -8.07 24.91 -4.41
N PRO A 5 -6.84 24.41 -4.15
CA PRO A 5 -6.11 23.75 -5.20
C PRO A 5 -6.87 22.47 -5.57
N ALA A 6 -7.34 22.41 -6.82
CA ALA A 6 -7.90 21.22 -7.42
C ALA A 6 -6.90 20.06 -7.25
N CYS A 7 -7.40 18.90 -6.82
CA CYS A 7 -6.62 17.68 -6.73
C CYS A 7 -5.84 17.46 -8.04
N PRO A 8 -4.51 17.35 -8.00
CA PRO A 8 -3.79 16.91 -9.17
C PRO A 8 -4.15 15.44 -9.42
N HIS A 9 -5.01 15.19 -10.40
CA HIS A 9 -5.08 13.92 -11.09
C HIS A 9 -3.90 13.91 -12.06
N HIS A 10 -2.74 13.42 -11.63
CA HIS A 10 -1.65 13.19 -12.57
C HIS A 10 -1.93 11.87 -13.29
N THR A 11 -2.49 11.99 -14.49
CA THR A 11 -2.45 10.93 -15.49
C THR A 11 -1.00 10.71 -15.89
N SER A 12 -0.35 9.68 -15.35
CA SER A 12 0.83 9.07 -15.96
C SER A 12 0.41 7.77 -16.64
N ALA A 13 0.09 7.87 -17.92
CA ALA A 13 0.04 6.75 -18.84
C ALA A 13 1.43 6.54 -19.44
N THR A 14 2.31 5.82 -18.74
CA THR A 14 3.56 5.29 -19.32
C THR A 14 3.89 3.99 -18.62
N GLY A 15 3.93 2.88 -19.36
CA GLY A 15 4.02 1.51 -18.83
C GLY A 15 5.30 1.15 -18.06
N GLU A 16 6.12 2.14 -17.71
CA GLU A 16 7.42 2.00 -17.03
C GLU A 16 7.39 2.57 -15.60
N GLU A 17 6.40 3.42 -15.27
CA GLU A 17 6.23 4.00 -13.95
C GLU A 17 5.31 3.14 -13.08
N ALA A 18 5.59 3.08 -11.77
CA ALA A 18 4.81 2.27 -10.84
C ALA A 18 3.37 2.81 -10.71
N PRO A 19 2.35 1.94 -10.65
CA PRO A 19 0.95 2.36 -10.54
C PRO A 19 0.67 3.01 -9.19
N GLU A 20 -0.22 4.00 -9.17
CA GLU A 20 -0.71 4.61 -7.93
C GLU A 20 -1.66 3.65 -7.18
N LEU A 21 -1.36 3.37 -5.91
CA LEU A 21 -2.00 2.27 -5.16
C LEU A 21 -3.15 2.70 -4.24
N PHE A 22 -3.46 4.00 -4.16
CA PHE A 22 -4.41 4.55 -3.20
C PHE A 22 -5.36 5.60 -3.82
N THR A 23 -5.64 5.47 -5.11
CA THR A 23 -6.58 6.31 -5.86
C THR A 23 -7.97 5.67 -5.94
N TRP A 24 -8.94 6.44 -6.41
CA TRP A 24 -10.30 5.93 -6.68
C TRP A 24 -10.29 4.87 -7.80
N GLU A 25 -9.46 5.08 -8.82
CA GLU A 25 -9.25 4.18 -9.94
C GLU A 25 -8.72 2.83 -9.44
N PHE A 26 -7.72 2.85 -8.55
CA PHE A 26 -7.20 1.63 -7.93
C PHE A 26 -8.27 0.92 -7.09
N ALA A 27 -9.07 1.67 -6.33
CA ALA A 27 -10.16 1.09 -5.55
C ALA A 27 -11.24 0.43 -6.43
N THR A 28 -11.42 0.92 -7.66
CA THR A 28 -12.40 0.41 -8.64
C THR A 28 -11.89 -0.84 -9.35
N ASP A 29 -10.65 -0.83 -9.83
CA ASP A 29 -10.02 -1.98 -10.49
C ASP A 29 -8.52 -2.07 -10.13
N PRO A 30 -8.17 -2.83 -9.07
CA PRO A 30 -6.79 -2.92 -8.61
C PRO A 30 -5.94 -3.93 -9.40
N TYR A 31 -6.57 -4.80 -10.22
CA TYR A 31 -5.88 -5.93 -10.84
C TYR A 31 -4.82 -5.53 -11.88
N PRO A 32 -5.02 -4.48 -12.70
CA PRO A 32 -3.98 -3.97 -13.59
C PRO A 32 -2.72 -3.51 -12.83
N ALA A 33 -2.91 -2.79 -11.73
CA ALA A 33 -1.80 -2.35 -10.88
C ALA A 33 -1.05 -3.55 -10.28
N TYR A 34 -1.77 -4.54 -9.75
CA TYR A 34 -1.13 -5.76 -9.25
C TYR A 34 -0.44 -6.58 -10.35
N ALA A 35 -0.96 -6.59 -11.58
CA ALA A 35 -0.32 -7.25 -12.71
C ALA A 35 1.02 -6.59 -13.05
N TRP A 36 1.04 -5.25 -13.12
CA TRP A 36 2.27 -4.50 -13.33
C TRP A 36 3.28 -4.76 -12.21
N LEU A 37 2.85 -4.74 -10.94
CA LEU A 37 3.74 -4.98 -9.80
C LEU A 37 4.33 -6.39 -9.82
N ARG A 38 3.56 -7.43 -10.16
CA ARG A 38 4.08 -8.81 -10.21
C ARG A 38 5.22 -8.99 -11.20
N GLU A 39 5.14 -8.27 -12.32
CA GLU A 39 6.13 -8.33 -13.40
C GLU A 39 7.36 -7.49 -13.05
N HIS A 40 7.16 -6.22 -12.67
CA HIS A 40 8.24 -5.23 -12.60
C HIS A 40 8.78 -4.99 -11.18
N SER A 41 7.95 -5.14 -10.14
CA SER A 41 8.31 -4.83 -8.75
C SER A 41 7.57 -5.74 -7.74
N PRO A 42 7.87 -7.05 -7.71
CA PRO A 42 7.07 -8.05 -6.98
C PRO A 42 7.10 -7.90 -5.46
N VAL A 43 8.11 -7.21 -4.94
CA VAL A 43 8.21 -6.72 -3.55
C VAL A 43 8.41 -5.21 -3.64
N HIS A 44 7.33 -4.45 -3.47
CA HIS A 44 7.29 -3.01 -3.70
C HIS A 44 7.17 -2.24 -2.39
N ARG A 45 7.94 -1.17 -2.24
CA ARG A 45 7.84 -0.27 -1.08
C ARG A 45 6.87 0.87 -1.40
N THR A 46 5.89 1.10 -0.54
CA THR A 46 4.87 2.14 -0.74
C THR A 46 4.50 2.84 0.56
N ALA A 47 3.99 4.07 0.48
CA ALA A 47 3.47 4.83 1.60
C ALA A 47 1.94 4.67 1.67
N LEU A 48 1.44 4.15 2.78
CA LEU A 48 0.00 4.12 3.07
C LEU A 48 -0.53 5.56 3.21
N PRO A 49 -1.83 5.82 2.97
CA PRO A 49 -2.45 7.13 3.20
C PRO A 49 -2.28 7.66 4.63
N SER A 50 -2.02 6.76 5.59
CA SER A 50 -1.72 7.09 6.99
C SER A 50 -0.30 7.64 7.22
N GLY A 51 0.52 7.72 6.17
CA GLY A 51 1.92 8.17 6.19
C GLY A 51 2.90 7.08 6.65
N VAL A 52 2.47 5.83 6.72
CA VAL A 52 3.31 4.70 7.13
C VAL A 52 3.88 4.00 5.91
N GLU A 53 5.18 3.76 5.93
CA GLU A 53 5.88 2.97 4.93
C GLU A 53 5.55 1.48 5.09
N ALA A 54 5.18 0.83 3.99
CA ALA A 54 4.83 -0.57 3.92
C ALA A 54 5.50 -1.27 2.74
N TRP A 55 5.64 -2.60 2.87
CA TRP A 55 6.05 -3.48 1.80
C TRP A 55 4.84 -4.23 1.26
N LEU A 56 4.64 -4.18 -0.06
CA LEU A 56 3.60 -4.90 -0.79
C LEU A 56 4.23 -6.05 -1.56
N VAL A 57 3.78 -7.27 -1.28
CA VAL A 57 4.24 -8.51 -1.94
C VAL A 57 3.14 -9.03 -2.85
N THR A 58 3.42 -9.19 -4.14
CA THR A 58 2.39 -9.49 -5.15
C THR A 58 2.53 -10.86 -5.81
N ARG A 59 3.70 -11.50 -5.75
CA ARG A 59 3.87 -12.88 -6.23
C ARG A 59 3.38 -13.88 -5.20
N TYR A 60 2.64 -14.88 -5.68
CA TYR A 60 2.01 -15.89 -4.82
C TYR A 60 3.02 -16.64 -3.95
N GLY A 61 4.15 -17.07 -4.53
CA GLY A 61 5.19 -17.82 -3.80
C GLY A 61 5.75 -17.01 -2.63
N ASP A 62 6.10 -15.75 -2.90
CA ASP A 62 6.67 -14.83 -1.90
C ASP A 62 5.65 -14.50 -0.82
N ALA A 63 4.40 -14.22 -1.21
CA ALA A 63 3.32 -13.94 -0.26
C ALA A 63 3.06 -15.14 0.66
N LYS A 64 3.01 -16.36 0.10
CA LYS A 64 2.82 -17.59 0.88
C LYS A 64 3.95 -17.80 1.88
N GLN A 65 5.20 -17.62 1.45
CA GLN A 65 6.37 -17.75 2.33
C GLN A 65 6.37 -16.68 3.43
N ALA A 66 6.15 -15.42 3.08
CA ALA A 66 6.11 -14.31 4.02
C ALA A 66 4.99 -14.46 5.07
N LEU A 67 3.81 -14.95 4.66
CA LEU A 67 2.71 -15.20 5.58
C LEU A 67 2.99 -16.36 6.56
N ALA A 68 3.82 -17.33 6.18
CA ALA A 68 4.22 -18.45 7.02
C ALA A 68 5.49 -18.18 7.86
N ASP A 69 6.22 -17.10 7.57
CA ASP A 69 7.48 -16.79 8.24
C ASP A 69 7.26 -16.22 9.65
N ALA A 70 7.70 -16.98 10.67
CA ALA A 70 7.56 -16.59 12.07
C ALA A 70 8.32 -15.30 12.46
N ARG A 71 9.26 -14.85 11.62
CA ARG A 71 9.96 -13.56 11.81
C ARG A 71 9.03 -12.36 11.55
N LEU A 72 7.94 -12.56 10.80
CA LEU A 72 6.97 -11.52 10.45
C LEU A 72 5.74 -11.57 11.37
N SER A 73 5.85 -10.88 12.51
CA SER A 73 4.76 -10.84 13.50
C SER A 73 3.52 -10.10 12.97
N LYS A 74 2.33 -10.64 13.29
CA LYS A 74 1.04 -9.99 13.08
C LYS A 74 0.58 -9.14 14.28
N ASN A 75 1.32 -9.18 15.38
CA ASN A 75 1.01 -8.36 16.55
C ASN A 75 1.48 -6.93 16.30
N PRO A 76 0.56 -5.95 16.27
CA PRO A 76 0.93 -4.56 15.99
C PRO A 76 1.90 -3.96 16.99
N ALA A 77 2.00 -4.52 18.20
CA ALA A 77 2.97 -4.11 19.21
C ALA A 77 4.43 -4.43 18.83
N ASN A 78 4.65 -5.40 17.93
CA ASN A 78 5.97 -5.87 17.51
C ASN A 78 6.50 -5.15 16.26
N HIS A 79 5.72 -4.26 15.63
CA HIS A 79 6.20 -3.49 14.48
C HIS A 79 7.18 -2.41 14.95
N ALA A 80 8.45 -2.55 14.57
CA ALA A 80 9.47 -1.51 14.72
C ALA A 80 9.29 -0.43 13.63
N GLY A 81 8.15 0.25 13.65
CA GLY A 81 7.98 1.55 13.01
C GLY A 81 8.24 2.64 14.04
N SER A 82 8.66 3.83 13.61
CA SER A 82 8.69 5.01 14.49
C SER A 82 7.36 5.14 15.25
N ALA A 83 7.34 5.75 16.43
CA ALA A 83 6.14 5.88 17.27
C ALA A 83 4.89 6.39 16.48
N ALA A 84 5.09 7.06 15.35
CA ALA A 84 4.09 7.52 14.41
C ALA A 84 3.33 6.41 13.63
N ALA A 85 3.84 5.17 13.53
CA ALA A 85 3.21 4.08 12.78
C ALA A 85 2.31 3.17 13.64
N LYS A 86 2.40 3.29 14.97
CA LYS A 86 1.65 2.45 15.92
C LYS A 86 0.15 2.78 15.82
N GLY A 87 -0.67 1.78 15.48
CA GLY A 87 -2.13 1.93 15.33
C GLY A 87 -2.60 2.47 13.97
N LYS A 88 -1.68 2.68 13.00
CA LYS A 88 -2.00 3.22 11.66
C LYS A 88 -1.95 2.19 10.53
N THR A 89 -1.61 0.94 10.86
CA THR A 89 -1.54 -0.22 9.96
C THR A 89 -2.76 -1.14 10.08
N GLY A 90 -3.88 -0.66 10.64
CA GLY A 90 -5.16 -1.39 10.66
C GLY A 90 -5.94 -1.24 9.35
N ILE A 91 -6.96 -2.08 9.14
CA ILE A 91 -7.87 -1.95 7.99
C ILE A 91 -8.58 -0.58 8.09
N PRO A 92 -8.59 0.23 7.02
CA PRO A 92 -9.37 1.46 6.97
C PRO A 92 -10.86 1.15 7.23
N GLY A 93 -11.41 1.65 8.34
CA GLY A 93 -12.83 1.49 8.70
C GLY A 93 -13.11 0.93 10.10
N GLU A 94 -12.11 0.37 10.80
CA GLU A 94 -12.32 -0.25 12.12
C GLU A 94 -12.28 0.76 13.29
N ARG A 95 -13.06 1.85 13.21
CA ARG A 95 -13.31 2.73 14.36
C ARG A 95 -14.77 2.61 14.81
N LYS A 96 -14.97 1.79 15.85
CA LYS A 96 -15.99 1.86 16.91
C LYS A 96 -17.46 1.92 16.46
N ALA A 97 -18.17 0.80 16.66
CA ALA A 97 -19.51 0.84 17.25
C ALA A 97 -19.38 1.01 18.78
#